data_AF-A0A6B2UNW1-F1
#
_entry.id   AF-A0A6B2UNW1-F1
#
_cell.length_a   1.000
_cell.length_b   1.000
_cell.length_c   1.000
_cell.angle_alpha   90.00
_cell.angle_beta   90.00
_cell.angle_gamma   90.00
#
_symmetry.space_group_name_H-M   'P 1'
#
loop_
_entity.id
_entity.type
_entity.pdbx_description
1 polymer ?
#
loop_
_entity_poly.entity_id
_entity_poly.type
_entity_poly.pdbx_seq_one_letter_code
_entity_poly.pdbx_strand_id
1 'polypeptide(L)'
;MPDEVAVSGAELEALVRGVCFKTGPPRAVGVEVEWLVHAPGRPGHVLSAAEYEEALATVRALSLSAPLTVEPGGQLELSSLPAPSLGACWEAMRDDLAAVRAALAPLGLALTGTATDPWRTPLRRLREPRYEAMERVLDRTGSSGRAMMCSSASVQVCVDAGLPGPGPLGFERRWRLAHLLGPVLVAAFANSPFLAGRVTGWRSTRQALWAAIEPGRTAAPALDTDARTAWSRHVLDTPVMCVRADEGPWPVPEGLTLRAWTREGARAAGAGRAPVVADLDYHVSTLFPPVRARGHLELRMIDAQPGEDGWAVPLAVVGALFDDEEAAEAAYRAVAPLSGRLGDVPAPRSPLWLTAAR
;
A
#
# COMPACT_ATOMS: atom_id res chain seq x y z
N MET A 1 -15.44 4.46 -24.83
CA MET A 1 -15.66 3.40 -23.82
C MET A 1 -16.86 2.58 -24.27
N PRO A 2 -16.82 1.23 -24.33
CA PRO A 2 -18.05 0.46 -24.48
C PRO A 2 -19.01 0.83 -23.35
N ASP A 3 -20.32 0.70 -23.56
CA ASP A 3 -21.36 1.05 -22.59
C ASP A 3 -21.17 0.29 -21.27
N GLU A 4 -20.36 0.83 -20.36
CA GLU A 4 -20.17 0.27 -19.03
C GLU A 4 -21.47 0.46 -18.26
N VAL A 5 -22.07 -0.67 -17.89
CA VAL A 5 -23.39 -0.72 -17.25
C VAL A 5 -23.28 -0.13 -15.84
N ALA A 6 -24.18 0.81 -15.53
CA ALA A 6 -24.30 1.38 -14.20
C ALA A 6 -24.59 0.28 -13.16
N VAL A 7 -23.97 0.38 -12.00
CA VAL A 7 -24.07 -0.63 -10.93
C VAL A 7 -24.81 -0.10 -9.72
N SER A 8 -25.62 -0.98 -9.11
CA SER A 8 -26.31 -0.71 -7.85
C SER A 8 -25.39 -0.90 -6.64
N GLY A 9 -25.79 -0.33 -5.50
CA GLY A 9 -25.05 -0.52 -4.25
C GLY A 9 -24.97 -1.98 -3.78
N ALA A 10 -26.01 -2.77 -4.04
CA ALA A 10 -26.03 -4.20 -3.69
C ALA A 10 -25.06 -5.01 -4.55
N GLU A 11 -24.96 -4.69 -5.85
CA GLU A 11 -23.98 -5.32 -6.75
C GLU A 11 -22.55 -4.95 -6.35
N LEU A 12 -22.26 -3.69 -6.03
CA LEU A 12 -20.94 -3.30 -5.54
C LEU A 12 -20.58 -4.00 -4.23
N GLU A 13 -21.51 -4.10 -3.29
CA GLU A 13 -21.27 -4.83 -2.05
C GLU A 13 -20.96 -6.31 -2.31
N ALA A 14 -21.75 -6.97 -3.17
CA ALA A 14 -21.51 -8.35 -3.55
C ALA A 14 -20.13 -8.54 -4.24
N LEU A 15 -19.74 -7.62 -5.12
CA LEU A 15 -18.42 -7.62 -5.78
C LEU A 15 -17.28 -7.48 -4.76
N VAL A 16 -17.35 -6.52 -3.83
CA VAL A 16 -16.33 -6.37 -2.78
C VAL A 16 -16.24 -7.63 -1.93
N ARG A 17 -17.39 -8.16 -1.47
CA ARG A 17 -17.42 -9.36 -0.65
C ARG A 17 -16.85 -10.55 -1.40
N GLY A 18 -17.12 -10.73 -2.69
CA GLY A 18 -16.66 -11.87 -3.47
C GLY A 18 -15.20 -11.78 -3.93
N VAL A 19 -14.78 -10.62 -4.41
CA VAL A 19 -13.46 -10.44 -5.06
C VAL A 19 -12.34 -10.18 -4.07
N CYS A 20 -12.61 -9.46 -2.98
CA CYS A 20 -11.55 -9.03 -2.05
C CYS A 20 -11.09 -10.15 -1.11
N PHE A 21 -11.88 -11.20 -0.91
CA PHE A 21 -11.54 -12.37 -0.10
C PHE A 21 -11.74 -13.66 -0.90
N LYS A 22 -10.79 -13.95 -1.79
CA LYS A 22 -10.75 -15.23 -2.50
C LYS A 22 -10.23 -16.28 -1.54
N THR A 23 -11.10 -17.22 -1.15
CA THR A 23 -10.75 -18.25 -0.18
C THR A 23 -10.15 -19.46 -0.86
N GLY A 24 -9.12 -20.02 -0.24
CA GLY A 24 -8.40 -21.19 -0.72
C GLY A 24 -7.27 -21.54 0.24
N PRO A 25 -6.63 -22.71 0.10
CA PRO A 25 -5.45 -23.04 0.87
C PRO A 25 -4.37 -21.97 0.61
N PRO A 26 -3.74 -21.41 1.66
CA PRO A 26 -2.61 -20.50 1.46
C PRO A 26 -1.47 -21.27 0.80
N ARG A 27 -1.05 -20.79 -0.36
CA ARG A 27 -0.04 -21.44 -1.22
C ARG A 27 0.87 -20.43 -1.92
N ALA A 28 0.46 -19.17 -1.95
CA ALA A 28 1.19 -18.11 -2.61
C ALA A 28 1.61 -17.02 -1.63
N VAL A 29 2.82 -16.52 -1.85
CA VAL A 29 3.35 -15.31 -1.23
C VAL A 29 3.87 -14.38 -2.33
N GLY A 30 3.72 -13.09 -2.13
CA GLY A 30 4.29 -12.06 -2.97
C GLY A 30 4.84 -10.91 -2.15
N VAL A 31 5.64 -10.06 -2.79
CA VAL A 31 6.17 -8.85 -2.19
C VAL A 31 6.18 -7.71 -3.20
N GLU A 32 5.80 -6.53 -2.75
CA GLU A 32 6.02 -5.27 -3.46
C GLU A 32 7.11 -4.50 -2.71
N VAL A 33 8.14 -4.06 -3.42
CA VAL A 33 9.26 -3.29 -2.84
C VAL A 33 9.43 -1.97 -3.58
N GLU A 34 9.37 -0.88 -2.83
CA GLU A 34 9.60 0.47 -3.35
C GLU A 34 11.00 0.92 -2.96
N TRP A 35 11.65 1.67 -3.85
CA TRP A 35 13.00 2.17 -3.65
C TRP A 35 13.14 3.63 -4.06
N LEU A 36 13.75 4.41 -3.17
CA LEU A 36 14.22 5.75 -3.52
C LEU A 36 15.45 5.64 -4.41
N VAL A 37 15.46 6.38 -5.52
CA VAL A 37 16.62 6.47 -6.42
C VAL A 37 17.45 7.71 -6.07
N HIS A 38 18.75 7.56 -5.86
CA HIS A 38 19.67 8.65 -5.48
C HIS A 38 21.05 8.45 -6.08
N ALA A 39 21.85 9.53 -6.10
CA ALA A 39 23.27 9.45 -6.39
C ALA A 39 24.06 9.28 -5.08
N PRO A 40 24.76 8.15 -4.81
CA PRO A 40 25.41 7.90 -3.53
C PRO A 40 26.38 9.00 -3.06
N GLY A 41 27.16 9.58 -3.98
CA GLY A 41 28.09 10.67 -3.66
C GLY A 41 27.43 12.05 -3.48
N ARG A 42 26.16 12.19 -3.83
CA ARG A 42 25.38 13.43 -3.75
C ARG A 42 23.93 13.12 -3.38
N PRO A 43 23.66 12.61 -2.16
CA PRO A 43 22.35 12.04 -1.85
C PRO A 43 21.21 13.08 -1.79
N GLY A 44 21.54 14.37 -1.64
CA GLY A 44 20.59 15.48 -1.82
C GLY A 44 20.38 15.94 -3.27
N HIS A 45 21.06 15.34 -4.26
CA HIS A 45 20.90 15.70 -5.67
C HIS A 45 19.50 15.32 -6.15
N VAL A 46 18.78 16.32 -6.66
CA VAL A 46 17.51 16.13 -7.32
C VAL A 46 17.82 15.90 -8.80
N LEU A 47 17.53 14.69 -9.30
CA LEU A 47 17.72 14.36 -10.71
C LEU A 47 16.99 15.38 -11.61
N SER A 48 17.64 15.85 -12.65
CA SER A 48 16.99 16.59 -13.74
C SER A 48 15.97 15.70 -14.46
N ALA A 49 15.14 16.29 -15.32
CA ALA A 49 14.19 15.52 -16.14
C ALA A 49 14.93 14.51 -17.03
N ALA A 50 16.02 14.95 -17.67
CA ALA A 50 16.83 14.10 -18.54
C ALA A 50 17.50 12.94 -17.78
N GLU A 51 18.13 13.19 -16.62
CA GLU A 51 18.73 12.12 -15.80
C GLU A 51 17.67 11.09 -15.35
N TYR A 52 16.47 11.55 -15.01
CA TYR A 52 15.38 10.67 -14.61
C TYR A 52 14.81 9.86 -15.79
N GLU A 53 14.61 10.49 -16.95
CA GLU A 53 14.14 9.83 -18.17
C GLU A 53 15.14 8.79 -18.67
N GLU A 54 16.44 9.09 -18.63
CA GLU A 54 17.51 8.16 -18.96
C GLU A 54 17.48 6.95 -18.02
N ALA A 55 17.49 7.17 -16.70
CA ALA A 55 17.43 6.10 -15.72
C ALA A 55 16.19 5.21 -15.90
N LEU A 56 15.04 5.81 -16.15
CA LEU A 56 13.79 5.10 -16.38
C LEU A 56 13.81 4.29 -17.68
N ALA A 57 14.35 4.85 -18.76
CA ALA A 57 14.51 4.13 -20.02
C ALA A 57 15.45 2.93 -19.85
N THR A 58 16.55 3.09 -19.11
CA THR A 58 17.50 2.01 -18.83
C THR A 58 16.84 0.86 -18.07
N VAL A 59 16.10 1.12 -16.99
CA VAL A 59 15.48 0.05 -16.20
C VAL A 59 14.28 -0.58 -16.93
N ARG A 60 13.54 0.17 -17.74
CA ARG A 60 12.43 -0.36 -18.55
C ARG A 60 12.88 -1.25 -19.71
N ALA A 61 14.14 -1.14 -20.13
CA ALA A 61 14.71 -2.01 -21.15
C ALA A 61 15.11 -3.39 -20.60
N LEU A 62 15.07 -3.58 -19.28
CA LEU A 62 15.39 -4.86 -18.65
C LEU A 62 14.26 -5.87 -18.82
N SER A 63 14.63 -7.13 -19.04
CA SER A 63 13.71 -8.26 -18.98
C SER A 63 13.61 -8.74 -17.54
N LEU A 64 12.68 -8.15 -16.77
CA LEU A 64 12.41 -8.51 -15.38
C LEU A 64 11.28 -9.52 -15.27
N SER A 65 11.30 -10.35 -14.23
CA SER A 65 10.19 -11.25 -13.92
C SER A 65 9.01 -10.51 -13.27
N ALA A 66 9.32 -9.55 -12.41
CA ALA A 66 8.38 -8.67 -11.73
C ALA A 66 8.02 -7.45 -12.60
N PRO A 67 6.73 -7.07 -12.66
CA PRO A 67 6.35 -5.74 -13.13
C PRO A 67 7.12 -4.63 -12.41
N LEU A 68 7.72 -3.73 -13.19
CA LEU A 68 8.35 -2.51 -12.70
C LEU A 68 7.43 -1.31 -12.97
N THR A 69 7.10 -0.59 -11.91
CA THR A 69 6.26 0.61 -11.90
C THR A 69 7.03 1.78 -11.30
N VAL A 70 6.46 2.98 -11.41
CA VAL A 70 7.02 4.20 -10.83
C VAL A 70 5.96 4.88 -9.98
N GLU A 71 6.33 5.19 -8.75
CA GLU A 71 5.52 5.98 -7.81
C GLU A 71 5.60 7.48 -8.09
N PRO A 72 4.66 8.30 -7.57
CA PRO A 72 4.53 9.70 -7.97
C PRO A 72 5.81 10.56 -7.88
N GLY A 73 6.69 10.25 -6.93
CA GLY A 73 7.97 10.94 -6.73
C GLY A 73 9.13 10.44 -7.58
N GLY A 74 8.92 9.41 -8.40
CA GLY A 74 9.98 8.74 -9.15
C GLY A 74 10.65 7.60 -8.41
N GLN A 75 10.04 7.08 -7.32
CA GLN A 75 10.49 5.83 -6.71
C GLN A 75 10.23 4.69 -7.69
N LEU A 76 11.14 3.72 -7.71
CA LEU A 76 10.92 2.48 -8.46
C LEU A 76 10.20 1.50 -7.56
N GLU A 77 9.16 0.86 -8.08
CA GLU A 77 8.47 -0.24 -7.43
C GLU A 77 8.64 -1.50 -8.28
N LEU A 78 8.97 -2.61 -7.62
CA LEU A 78 8.90 -3.94 -8.21
C LEU A 78 7.86 -4.75 -7.44
N SER A 79 6.91 -5.31 -8.16
CA SER A 79 5.85 -6.16 -7.62
C SER A 79 6.10 -7.60 -8.05
N SER A 80 6.40 -8.51 -7.12
CA SER A 80 6.65 -9.91 -7.48
C SER A 80 5.40 -10.54 -8.09
N LEU A 81 5.59 -11.51 -8.97
CA LEU A 81 4.51 -12.46 -9.26
C LEU A 81 4.18 -13.27 -7.99
N PRO A 82 2.94 -13.77 -7.82
CA PRO A 82 2.62 -14.70 -6.76
C PRO A 82 3.49 -15.96 -6.88
N ALA A 83 4.30 -16.25 -5.86
CA ALA A 83 5.25 -17.34 -5.88
C ALA A 83 4.77 -18.51 -5.01
N PRO A 84 5.05 -19.78 -5.38
CA PRO A 84 4.59 -20.97 -4.65
C PRO A 84 5.33 -21.21 -3.33
N SER A 85 6.39 -20.45 -3.06
CA SER A 85 7.14 -20.53 -1.81
C SER A 85 7.91 -19.23 -1.56
N LEU A 86 8.31 -19.05 -0.31
CA LEU A 86 9.13 -17.93 0.11
C LEU A 86 10.48 -17.87 -0.62
N GLY A 87 11.12 -19.04 -0.79
CA GLY A 87 12.39 -19.14 -1.52
C GLY A 87 12.23 -18.71 -2.98
N ALA A 88 11.19 -19.18 -3.67
CA ALA A 88 10.93 -18.80 -5.05
C ALA A 88 10.62 -17.30 -5.21
N CYS A 89 9.87 -16.72 -4.26
CA CYS A 89 9.62 -15.28 -4.22
C CYS A 89 10.93 -14.50 -4.04
N TRP A 90 11.76 -14.94 -3.09
CA TRP A 90 13.02 -14.28 -2.77
C TRP A 90 14.00 -14.32 -3.94
N GLU A 91 14.23 -15.50 -4.54
CA GLU A 91 15.16 -15.68 -5.65
C GLU A 91 14.79 -14.80 -6.86
N ALA A 92 13.52 -14.84 -7.28
CA ALA A 92 13.05 -14.06 -8.42
C ALA A 92 13.22 -12.54 -8.19
N MET A 93 12.80 -12.05 -7.02
CA MET A 93 12.89 -10.61 -6.72
C MET A 93 14.34 -10.16 -6.48
N ARG A 94 15.19 -10.99 -5.87
CA ARG A 94 16.63 -10.72 -5.72
C ARG A 94 17.30 -10.55 -7.08
N ASP A 95 17.02 -11.45 -8.01
CA ASP A 95 17.64 -11.42 -9.35
C ASP A 95 17.20 -10.19 -10.15
N ASP A 96 15.91 -9.83 -10.09
CA ASP A 96 15.39 -8.60 -10.71
C ASP A 96 16.03 -7.35 -10.08
N LEU A 97 16.12 -7.27 -8.74
CA LEU A 97 16.75 -6.14 -8.05
C LEU A 97 18.24 -6.03 -8.37
N ALA A 98 18.95 -7.15 -8.50
CA ALA A 98 20.35 -7.17 -8.91
C ALA A 98 20.51 -6.61 -10.33
N ALA A 99 19.62 -6.98 -11.26
CA ALA A 99 19.61 -6.43 -12.62
C ALA A 99 19.34 -4.92 -12.62
N VAL A 100 18.35 -4.44 -11.85
CA VAL A 100 18.05 -3.01 -11.73
C VAL A 100 19.24 -2.24 -11.15
N ARG A 101 19.89 -2.75 -10.10
CA ARG A 101 21.09 -2.11 -9.49
C ARG A 101 22.24 -2.04 -10.48
N ALA A 102 22.52 -3.14 -11.18
CA ALA A 102 23.58 -3.20 -12.19
C ALA A 102 23.32 -2.21 -13.35
N ALA A 103 22.06 -2.02 -13.73
CA ALA A 103 21.66 -1.09 -14.78
C ALA A 103 21.79 0.40 -14.35
N LEU A 104 21.51 0.71 -13.08
CA LEU A 104 21.59 2.08 -12.55
C LEU A 104 23.02 2.50 -12.18
N ALA A 105 23.90 1.56 -11.82
CA ALA A 105 25.24 1.86 -11.35
C ALA A 105 26.11 2.66 -12.35
N PRO A 106 26.11 2.38 -13.68
CA PRO A 106 26.81 3.18 -14.68
C PRO A 106 26.33 4.63 -14.77
N LEU A 107 25.07 4.91 -14.41
CA LEU A 107 24.51 6.25 -14.35
C LEU A 107 24.87 6.98 -13.03
N GLY A 108 25.63 6.33 -12.15
CA GLY A 108 25.96 6.85 -10.82
C GLY A 108 24.76 6.87 -9.87
N LEU A 109 23.74 6.05 -10.13
CA LEU A 109 22.51 5.96 -9.36
C LEU A 109 22.45 4.66 -8.55
N ALA A 110 21.77 4.71 -7.42
CA ALA A 110 21.54 3.56 -6.54
C ALA A 110 20.13 3.59 -5.95
N LEU A 111 19.70 2.43 -5.44
CA LEU A 111 18.44 2.25 -4.71
C LEU A 111 18.71 2.33 -3.20
N THR A 112 18.02 3.21 -2.46
CA THR A 112 18.15 3.31 -1.00
C THR A 112 17.06 2.54 -0.27
N GLY A 113 17.48 1.71 0.70
CA GLY A 113 16.61 1.06 1.66
C GLY A 113 16.29 1.95 2.87
N THR A 114 15.50 3.01 2.65
CA THR A 114 14.95 3.89 3.71
C THR A 114 13.52 4.25 3.36
N ALA A 115 12.64 4.29 4.34
CA ALA A 115 11.21 4.39 4.09
C ALA A 115 10.70 5.83 3.88
N THR A 116 11.54 6.83 4.17
CA THR A 116 11.34 8.20 3.74
C THR A 116 12.64 8.80 3.21
N ASP A 117 12.53 9.75 2.28
CA ASP A 117 13.68 10.44 1.71
C ASP A 117 14.34 11.33 2.77
N PRO A 118 15.56 11.01 3.23
CA PRO A 118 16.18 11.72 4.33
C PRO A 118 16.81 13.05 3.90
N TRP A 119 16.91 13.33 2.59
CA TRP A 119 17.62 14.50 2.07
C TRP A 119 16.73 15.47 1.28
N ARG A 120 15.91 14.94 0.37
CA ARG A 120 15.20 15.76 -0.62
C ARG A 120 13.81 16.11 -0.13
N THR A 121 13.33 17.28 -0.53
CA THR A 121 11.93 17.66 -0.34
C THR A 121 11.04 16.91 -1.34
N PRO A 122 9.77 16.60 -0.98
CA PRO A 122 8.82 15.97 -1.89
C PRO A 122 8.71 16.69 -3.23
N LEU A 123 8.92 15.94 -4.32
CA LEU A 123 8.81 16.43 -5.69
C LEU A 123 8.03 15.41 -6.52
N ARG A 124 6.85 15.80 -7.01
CA ARG A 124 6.07 14.97 -7.92
C ARG A 124 6.66 15.01 -9.33
N ARG A 125 7.08 13.83 -9.82
CA ARG A 125 7.61 13.60 -11.17
C ARG A 125 6.47 13.33 -12.16
N LEU A 126 5.57 12.45 -11.74
CA LEU A 126 4.49 11.91 -12.55
C LEU A 126 3.30 12.88 -12.61
N ARG A 127 2.81 13.11 -13.83
CA ARG A 127 1.80 14.15 -14.17
C ARG A 127 0.51 13.57 -14.73
N GLU A 128 0.36 12.25 -14.71
CA GLU A 128 -0.85 11.57 -15.13
C GLU A 128 -2.06 12.05 -14.30
N PRO A 129 -3.26 12.16 -14.90
CA PRO A 129 -4.45 12.70 -14.22
C PRO A 129 -4.76 12.06 -12.85
N ARG A 130 -4.41 10.77 -12.68
CA ARG A 130 -4.55 10.05 -11.40
C ARG A 130 -3.79 10.71 -10.26
N TYR A 131 -2.56 11.16 -10.51
CA TYR A 131 -1.69 11.70 -9.48
C TYR A 131 -2.00 13.18 -9.21
N GLU A 132 -2.48 13.90 -10.23
CA GLU A 132 -3.02 15.24 -10.03
C GLU A 132 -4.26 15.23 -9.15
N ALA A 133 -5.19 14.29 -9.40
CA ALA A 133 -6.36 14.10 -8.56
C ALA A 133 -5.96 13.69 -7.14
N MET A 134 -5.06 12.71 -7.00
CA MET A 134 -4.58 12.24 -5.70
C MET A 134 -3.93 13.37 -4.88
N GLU A 135 -3.03 14.16 -5.48
CA GLU A 135 -2.39 15.30 -4.82
C GLU A 135 -3.44 16.32 -4.34
N ARG A 136 -4.41 16.67 -5.18
CA ARG A 136 -5.51 17.58 -4.80
C ARG A 136 -6.34 17.08 -3.63
N VAL A 137 -6.64 15.78 -3.58
CA VAL A 137 -7.38 15.18 -2.45
C VAL A 137 -6.55 15.26 -1.18
N LEU A 138 -5.29 14.83 -1.26
CA LEU A 138 -4.45 14.69 -0.08
C LEU A 138 -4.02 16.04 0.51
N ASP A 139 -3.85 17.07 -0.34
CA ASP A 139 -3.53 18.44 0.08
C ASP A 139 -4.61 19.07 0.99
N ARG A 140 -5.85 18.54 0.97
CA ARG A 140 -6.93 18.96 1.88
C ARG A 140 -6.57 18.75 3.36
N THR A 141 -5.68 17.81 3.66
CA THR A 141 -5.22 17.48 5.02
C THR A 141 -3.79 17.94 5.34
N GLY A 142 -3.21 18.78 4.47
CA GLY A 142 -1.86 19.31 4.63
C GLY A 142 -0.80 18.56 3.82
N SER A 143 0.47 18.72 4.19
CA SER A 143 1.59 18.28 3.35
C SER A 143 1.96 16.80 3.44
N SER A 144 1.44 16.07 4.42
CA SER A 144 1.81 14.66 4.65
C SER A 144 1.50 13.76 3.48
N GLY A 145 0.41 14.05 2.75
CA GLY A 145 0.04 13.33 1.55
C GLY A 145 1.06 13.45 0.42
N ARG A 146 1.59 14.64 0.17
CA ARG A 146 2.66 14.85 -0.81
C ARG A 146 3.94 14.13 -0.41
N ALA A 147 4.28 14.12 0.87
CA ALA A 147 5.43 13.38 1.37
C ALA A 147 5.25 11.85 1.23
N MET A 148 4.04 11.33 1.51
CA MET A 148 3.70 9.93 1.25
C MET A 148 3.88 9.61 -0.25
N MET A 149 3.28 10.40 -1.13
CA MET A 149 3.34 10.18 -2.58
C MET A 149 4.76 10.27 -3.16
N CYS A 150 5.57 11.21 -2.67
CA CYS A 150 6.77 11.64 -3.39
C CYS A 150 8.07 11.43 -2.61
N SER A 151 8.03 10.95 -1.38
CA SER A 151 9.22 10.80 -0.54
C SER A 151 9.13 9.61 0.40
N SER A 152 8.38 8.58 0.05
CA SER A 152 8.30 7.37 0.86
C SER A 152 8.54 6.10 0.04
N ALA A 153 8.90 5.03 0.73
CA ALA A 153 9.14 3.71 0.18
C ALA A 153 8.80 2.63 1.22
N SER A 154 8.30 1.48 0.78
CA SER A 154 7.82 0.40 1.62
C SER A 154 8.28 -0.99 1.17
N VAL A 155 8.12 -1.96 2.08
CA VAL A 155 7.97 -3.36 1.73
C VAL A 155 6.51 -3.70 2.00
N GLN A 156 5.82 -4.29 1.03
CA GLN A 156 4.44 -4.75 1.21
C GLN A 156 4.40 -6.25 0.97
N VAL A 157 3.96 -7.02 1.96
CA VAL A 157 3.92 -8.48 1.84
C VAL A 157 2.49 -8.92 1.53
N CYS A 158 2.35 -9.70 0.47
CA CYS A 158 1.07 -10.19 -0.04
C CYS A 158 0.94 -11.68 0.28
N VAL A 159 -0.11 -12.06 1.02
CA VAL A 159 -0.39 -13.45 1.39
C VAL A 159 -1.82 -13.83 1.05
N ASP A 160 -2.06 -15.07 0.68
CA ASP A 160 -3.42 -15.56 0.41
C ASP A 160 -4.37 -15.28 1.59
N ALA A 161 -5.64 -15.00 1.27
CA ALA A 161 -6.64 -14.69 2.28
C ALA A 161 -6.91 -15.87 3.23
N GLY A 162 -6.80 -17.11 2.73
CA GLY A 162 -6.91 -18.33 3.52
C GLY A 162 -8.19 -19.15 3.26
N LEU A 163 -8.33 -20.23 4.02
CA LEU A 163 -9.39 -21.22 3.83
C LEU A 163 -10.76 -20.66 4.22
N PRO A 164 -11.84 -21.18 3.60
CA PRO A 164 -13.18 -21.00 4.16
C PRO A 164 -13.28 -21.79 5.47
N GLY A 165 -13.90 -21.20 6.50
CA GLY A 165 -14.13 -21.86 7.78
C GLY A 165 -13.21 -21.37 8.92
N PRO A 166 -13.37 -21.97 10.12
CA PRO A 166 -12.61 -21.59 11.30
C PRO A 166 -11.18 -22.15 11.26
N GLY A 167 -10.38 -21.75 12.25
CA GLY A 167 -9.03 -22.26 12.45
C GLY A 167 -7.93 -21.28 12.05
N PRO A 168 -6.65 -21.66 12.24
CA PRO A 168 -5.51 -20.76 12.08
C PRO A 168 -5.35 -20.27 10.63
N LEU A 169 -5.61 -21.16 9.68
CA LEU A 169 -5.54 -20.90 8.24
C LEU A 169 -6.85 -20.31 7.67
N GLY A 170 -7.89 -20.17 8.50
CA GLY A 170 -9.17 -19.57 8.09
C GLY A 170 -9.03 -18.08 7.84
N PHE A 171 -9.71 -17.56 6.82
CA PHE A 171 -9.50 -16.17 6.38
C PHE A 171 -9.82 -15.11 7.44
N GLU A 172 -10.84 -15.34 8.28
CA GLU A 172 -11.17 -14.45 9.40
C GLU A 172 -10.03 -14.39 10.43
N ARG A 173 -9.39 -15.53 10.69
CA ARG A 173 -8.28 -15.61 11.65
C ARG A 173 -7.04 -14.90 11.13
N ARG A 174 -6.73 -15.11 9.85
CA ARG A 174 -5.61 -14.44 9.14
C ARG A 174 -5.82 -12.94 9.03
N TRP A 175 -7.04 -12.50 8.72
CA TRP A 175 -7.42 -11.09 8.71
C TRP A 175 -7.16 -10.42 10.05
N ARG A 176 -7.61 -11.05 11.15
CA ARG A 176 -7.40 -10.55 12.50
C ARG A 176 -5.93 -10.57 12.90
N LEU A 177 -5.20 -11.64 12.57
CA LEU A 177 -3.77 -11.76 12.82
C LEU A 177 -2.99 -10.64 12.12
N ALA A 178 -3.27 -10.34 10.85
CA ALA A 178 -2.61 -9.28 10.09
C ALA A 178 -2.75 -7.90 10.75
N HIS A 179 -3.95 -7.57 11.26
CA HIS A 179 -4.17 -6.31 11.94
C HIS A 179 -3.49 -6.24 13.33
N LEU A 180 -3.50 -7.35 14.08
CA LEU A 180 -2.84 -7.42 15.39
C LEU A 180 -1.31 -7.42 15.28
N LEU A 181 -0.76 -8.02 14.23
CA LEU A 181 0.68 -7.95 13.92
C LEU A 181 1.10 -6.58 13.42
N GLY A 182 0.22 -5.80 12.78
CA GLY A 182 0.53 -4.50 12.21
C GLY A 182 1.41 -3.59 13.09
N PRO A 183 1.04 -3.26 14.35
CA PRO A 183 1.89 -2.43 15.21
C PRO A 183 3.21 -3.13 15.60
N VAL A 184 3.24 -4.47 15.69
CA VAL A 184 4.48 -5.21 15.94
C VAL A 184 5.43 -5.09 14.74
N LEU A 185 4.90 -5.24 13.52
CA LEU A 185 5.66 -5.09 12.28
C LEU A 185 6.15 -3.65 12.09
N VAL A 186 5.33 -2.65 12.42
CA VAL A 186 5.77 -1.24 12.42
C VAL A 186 6.96 -1.05 13.37
N ALA A 187 6.87 -1.54 14.60
CA ALA A 187 7.94 -1.36 15.59
C ALA A 187 9.22 -2.12 15.21
N ALA A 188 9.08 -3.36 14.74
CA ALA A 188 10.21 -4.22 14.39
C ALA A 188 10.98 -3.72 13.16
N PHE A 189 10.29 -3.09 12.22
CA PHE A 189 10.85 -2.70 10.92
C PHE A 189 10.92 -1.18 10.71
N ALA A 190 10.73 -0.37 11.74
CA ALA A 190 10.81 1.09 11.63
C ALA A 190 12.18 1.54 11.08
N ASN A 191 12.18 2.19 9.90
CA ASN A 191 13.41 2.55 9.19
C ASN A 191 13.26 3.89 8.44
N SER A 192 12.73 4.89 9.13
CA SER A 192 12.59 6.25 8.58
C SER A 192 12.66 7.35 9.65
N PRO A 193 13.81 7.58 10.32
CA PRO A 193 13.92 8.64 11.34
C PRO A 193 14.13 10.05 10.78
N PHE A 194 14.29 10.20 9.46
CA PHE A 194 14.57 11.47 8.79
C PHE A 194 13.60 11.73 7.64
N LEU A 195 13.30 13.01 7.38
CA LEU A 195 12.56 13.45 6.20
C LEU A 195 13.06 14.82 5.76
N ALA A 196 13.41 14.97 4.48
CA ALA A 196 13.78 16.24 3.85
C ALA A 196 14.85 17.03 4.65
N GLY A 197 15.92 16.34 5.06
CA GLY A 197 17.05 16.92 5.78
C GLY A 197 16.85 17.12 7.28
N ARG A 198 15.76 16.61 7.86
CA ARG A 198 15.44 16.80 9.29
C ARG A 198 15.20 15.49 10.01
N VAL A 199 15.67 15.40 11.25
CA VAL A 199 15.21 14.38 12.22
C VAL A 199 13.76 14.69 12.59
N THR A 200 12.88 13.69 12.53
CA THR A 200 11.44 13.92 12.74
C THR A 200 10.97 13.60 14.17
N GLY A 201 11.79 12.89 14.94
CA GLY A 201 11.42 12.36 16.25
C GLY A 201 10.62 11.05 16.21
N TRP A 202 10.34 10.51 15.02
CA TRP A 202 9.75 9.18 14.83
C TRP A 202 10.83 8.18 14.47
N ARG A 203 10.60 6.89 14.76
CA ARG A 203 11.41 5.79 14.21
C ARG A 203 10.90 5.41 12.82
N SER A 204 9.59 5.41 12.66
CA SER A 204 8.92 5.34 11.37
C SER A 204 8.20 6.66 11.07
N THR A 205 8.90 7.62 10.45
CA THR A 205 8.27 8.82 9.91
C THR A 205 7.22 8.44 8.87
N ARG A 206 7.48 7.40 8.08
CA ARG A 206 6.54 6.88 7.10
C ARG A 206 5.19 6.62 7.76
N GLN A 207 5.13 5.86 8.85
CA GLN A 207 3.85 5.61 9.55
C GLN A 207 3.20 6.88 10.12
N ALA A 208 4.00 7.85 10.60
CA ALA A 208 3.48 9.14 11.04
C ALA A 208 2.81 9.93 9.90
N LEU A 209 3.33 9.84 8.66
CA LEU A 209 2.71 10.46 7.48
C LEU A 209 1.34 9.84 7.19
N TRP A 210 1.20 8.51 7.24
CA TRP A 210 -0.07 7.81 7.01
C TRP A 210 -1.11 8.18 8.08
N ALA A 211 -0.67 8.32 9.35
CA ALA A 211 -1.53 8.75 10.45
C ALA A 211 -2.00 10.21 10.32
N ALA A 212 -1.28 11.05 9.57
CA ALA A 212 -1.62 12.45 9.33
C ALA A 212 -2.49 12.68 8.08
N ILE A 213 -2.68 11.65 7.24
CA ILE A 213 -3.59 11.70 6.08
C ILE A 213 -5.03 11.44 6.54
N GLU A 214 -5.99 11.99 5.77
CA GLU A 214 -7.43 11.83 5.97
C GLU A 214 -7.83 10.39 6.37
N PRO A 215 -8.50 10.22 7.53
CA PRO A 215 -8.90 8.94 8.12
C PRO A 215 -9.55 7.92 7.19
N GLY A 216 -10.50 8.33 6.35
CA GLY A 216 -11.37 7.43 5.60
C GLY A 216 -10.58 6.41 4.79
N ARG A 217 -9.51 6.85 4.11
CA ARG A 217 -8.71 5.98 3.23
C ARG A 217 -7.52 5.29 3.90
N THR A 218 -7.01 5.83 5.02
CA THR A 218 -5.84 5.26 5.70
C THR A 218 -6.20 4.43 6.93
N ALA A 219 -7.44 4.54 7.43
CA ALA A 219 -7.88 3.81 8.59
C ALA A 219 -7.96 2.31 8.32
N ALA A 220 -7.53 1.49 9.28
CA ALA A 220 -7.93 0.10 9.30
C ALA A 220 -9.46 -0.01 9.45
N PRO A 221 -10.11 -0.96 8.77
CA PRO A 221 -11.50 -1.28 9.01
C PRO A 221 -11.71 -1.80 10.44
N ALA A 222 -12.94 -1.67 10.95
CA ALA A 222 -13.29 -2.16 12.28
C ALA A 222 -13.14 -3.68 12.37
N LEU A 223 -12.65 -4.18 13.51
CA LEU A 223 -12.45 -5.62 13.76
C LEU A 223 -13.51 -6.22 14.70
N ASP A 224 -14.63 -5.52 14.87
CA ASP A 224 -15.77 -5.90 15.71
C ASP A 224 -16.82 -6.75 14.97
N THR A 225 -16.67 -6.91 13.66
CA THR A 225 -17.52 -7.71 12.76
C THR A 225 -16.66 -8.62 11.88
N ASP A 226 -17.31 -9.51 11.11
CA ASP A 226 -16.62 -10.36 10.12
C ASP A 226 -15.86 -9.54 9.06
N ALA A 227 -14.74 -10.08 8.56
CA ALA A 227 -13.81 -9.38 7.68
C ALA A 227 -14.48 -8.85 6.40
N ARG A 228 -15.41 -9.61 5.80
CA ARG A 228 -16.09 -9.20 4.57
C ARG A 228 -16.99 -8.01 4.83
N THR A 229 -17.80 -8.05 5.89
CA THR A 229 -18.67 -6.93 6.26
C THR A 229 -17.84 -5.69 6.62
N ALA A 230 -16.77 -5.84 7.41
CA ALA A 230 -15.88 -4.75 7.79
C ALA A 230 -15.26 -4.07 6.57
N TRP A 231 -14.69 -4.87 5.66
CA TRP A 231 -14.05 -4.37 4.44
C TRP A 231 -15.05 -3.75 3.48
N SER A 232 -16.21 -4.38 3.25
CA SER A 232 -17.25 -3.82 2.37
C SER A 232 -17.79 -2.50 2.87
N ARG A 233 -18.02 -2.35 4.18
CA ARG A 233 -18.37 -1.05 4.76
C ARG A 233 -17.27 -0.02 4.51
N HIS A 234 -16.02 -0.36 4.82
CA HIS A 234 -14.89 0.52 4.60
C HIS A 234 -14.76 0.99 3.14
N VAL A 235 -14.86 0.08 2.17
CA VAL A 235 -14.79 0.42 0.73
C VAL A 235 -15.97 1.27 0.29
N LEU A 236 -17.19 0.97 0.72
CA LEU A 236 -18.38 1.68 0.23
C LEU A 236 -18.58 3.05 0.90
N ASP A 237 -18.10 3.21 2.12
CA ASP A 237 -18.28 4.40 2.95
C ASP A 237 -17.08 5.35 2.95
N THR A 238 -15.96 4.96 2.34
CA THR A 238 -14.83 5.87 2.12
C THR A 238 -15.10 6.81 0.94
N PRO A 239 -14.79 8.12 1.04
CA PRO A 239 -14.92 9.02 -0.08
C PRO A 239 -14.00 8.64 -1.26
N VAL A 240 -14.56 8.63 -2.48
CA VAL A 240 -13.78 8.42 -3.70
C VAL A 240 -12.76 9.54 -3.88
N MET A 241 -11.58 9.22 -4.42
CA MET A 241 -10.60 10.27 -4.73
C MET A 241 -11.06 11.14 -5.89
N CYS A 242 -11.59 10.50 -6.93
CA CYS A 242 -11.97 11.18 -8.16
C CYS A 242 -12.97 10.34 -8.95
N VAL A 243 -13.62 10.99 -9.91
CA VAL A 243 -14.35 10.32 -10.98
C VAL A 243 -13.45 10.30 -12.20
N ARG A 244 -13.10 9.12 -12.72
CA ARG A 244 -12.24 9.03 -13.91
C ARG A 244 -12.98 9.52 -15.15
N ALA A 245 -12.24 10.21 -16.02
CA ALA A 245 -12.65 10.63 -17.34
C ALA A 245 -11.56 10.27 -18.37
N ASP A 246 -11.88 10.34 -19.66
CA ASP A 246 -10.94 10.03 -20.74
C ASP A 246 -9.73 10.98 -20.72
N GLU A 247 -9.97 12.25 -20.38
CA GLU A 247 -8.93 13.28 -20.26
C GLU A 247 -8.91 13.92 -18.87
N GLY A 248 -7.74 14.45 -18.50
CA GLY A 248 -7.57 15.23 -17.29
C GLY A 248 -8.01 16.70 -17.46
N PRO A 249 -8.19 17.44 -16.36
CA PRO A 249 -8.13 16.96 -14.99
C PRO A 249 -9.38 16.17 -14.61
N TRP A 250 -9.20 15.07 -13.87
CA TRP A 250 -10.33 14.30 -13.35
C TRP A 250 -11.09 15.07 -12.25
N PRO A 251 -12.44 15.02 -12.22
CA PRO A 251 -13.24 15.57 -11.13
C PRO A 251 -12.85 14.97 -9.77
N VAL A 252 -12.75 15.84 -8.75
CA VAL A 252 -12.34 15.48 -7.38
C VAL A 252 -13.47 15.85 -6.40
N PRO A 253 -14.60 15.13 -6.39
CA PRO A 253 -15.73 15.46 -5.53
C PRO A 253 -15.34 15.43 -4.05
N GLU A 254 -16.00 16.26 -3.25
CA GLU A 254 -15.78 16.32 -1.81
C GLU A 254 -16.83 15.46 -1.09
N GLY A 255 -16.37 14.54 -0.24
CA GLY A 255 -17.25 13.70 0.59
C GLY A 255 -18.06 12.62 -0.15
N LEU A 256 -18.00 12.54 -1.48
CA LEU A 256 -18.74 11.54 -2.25
C LEU A 256 -18.22 10.13 -1.98
N THR A 257 -19.04 9.26 -1.37
CA THR A 257 -18.73 7.84 -1.18
C THR A 257 -19.30 7.00 -2.31
N LEU A 258 -18.78 5.79 -2.55
CA LEU A 258 -19.38 4.86 -3.52
C LEU A 258 -20.84 4.54 -3.17
N ARG A 259 -21.18 4.44 -1.88
CA ARG A 259 -22.56 4.22 -1.43
C ARG A 259 -23.48 5.38 -1.79
N ALA A 260 -23.04 6.62 -1.60
CA ALA A 260 -23.83 7.79 -2.00
C ALA A 260 -23.95 7.86 -3.53
N TRP A 261 -22.85 7.61 -4.24
CA TRP A 261 -22.80 7.65 -5.70
C TRP A 261 -23.74 6.64 -6.36
N THR A 262 -23.81 5.41 -5.84
CA THR A 262 -24.76 4.39 -6.34
C THR A 262 -26.23 4.73 -6.05
N ARG A 263 -26.52 5.47 -4.97
CA ARG A 263 -27.89 5.90 -4.62
C ARG A 263 -28.36 7.08 -5.46
N GLU A 264 -27.49 8.05 -5.67
CA GLU A 264 -27.82 9.32 -6.34
C GLU A 264 -27.53 9.29 -7.85
N GLY A 265 -26.72 8.34 -8.31
CA GLY A 265 -26.31 8.20 -9.71
C GLY A 265 -25.62 9.45 -10.23
N ALA A 266 -26.00 9.89 -11.43
CA ALA A 266 -25.46 11.11 -12.05
C ALA A 266 -25.78 12.40 -11.28
N ARG A 267 -26.74 12.37 -10.34
CA ARG A 267 -27.11 13.54 -9.52
C ARG A 267 -26.16 13.76 -8.33
N ALA A 268 -25.31 12.79 -8.02
CA ALA A 268 -24.30 12.94 -6.98
C ALA A 268 -23.39 14.13 -7.27
N ALA A 269 -23.15 14.95 -6.24
CA ALA A 269 -22.37 16.18 -6.37
C ALA A 269 -20.96 15.90 -6.91
N GLY A 270 -20.61 16.53 -8.04
CA GLY A 270 -19.31 16.38 -8.69
C GLY A 270 -19.10 15.06 -9.43
N ALA A 271 -20.12 14.20 -9.56
CA ALA A 271 -20.00 12.91 -10.24
C ALA A 271 -20.23 12.98 -11.75
N GLY A 272 -21.30 13.64 -12.20
CA GLY A 272 -21.65 13.83 -13.62
C GLY A 272 -22.11 12.57 -14.37
N ARG A 273 -21.99 11.38 -13.78
CA ARG A 273 -22.47 10.08 -14.30
C ARG A 273 -22.75 9.11 -13.17
N ALA A 274 -23.42 7.99 -13.46
CA ALA A 274 -23.53 6.88 -12.51
C ALA A 274 -22.20 6.11 -12.38
N PRO A 275 -21.94 5.44 -11.24
CA PRO A 275 -20.75 4.62 -11.07
C PRO A 275 -20.88 3.32 -11.88
N VAL A 276 -19.73 2.78 -12.26
CA VAL A 276 -19.57 1.50 -12.98
C VAL A 276 -18.56 0.61 -12.24
N VAL A 277 -18.44 -0.66 -12.62
CA VAL A 277 -17.52 -1.61 -11.96
C VAL A 277 -16.07 -1.08 -11.94
N ALA A 278 -15.63 -0.45 -13.02
CA ALA A 278 -14.28 0.10 -13.12
C ALA A 278 -14.00 1.22 -12.09
N ASP A 279 -15.03 1.91 -11.58
CA ASP A 279 -14.89 2.88 -10.49
C ASP A 279 -14.65 2.18 -9.15
N LEU A 280 -15.29 1.03 -8.90
CA LEU A 280 -15.02 0.23 -7.71
C LEU A 280 -13.57 -0.28 -7.74
N ASP A 281 -13.16 -0.89 -8.84
CA ASP A 281 -11.80 -1.43 -8.99
C ASP A 281 -10.74 -0.36 -8.79
N TYR A 282 -10.99 0.82 -9.34
CA TYR A 282 -10.12 1.98 -9.14
C TYR A 282 -10.18 2.46 -7.68
N HIS A 283 -11.37 2.60 -7.09
CA HIS A 283 -11.53 3.10 -5.72
C HIS A 283 -10.78 2.22 -4.71
N VAL A 284 -10.85 0.90 -4.82
CA VAL A 284 -10.10 -0.03 -3.95
C VAL A 284 -8.58 0.25 -4.00
N SER A 285 -8.04 0.60 -5.17
CA SER A 285 -6.62 0.96 -5.30
C SER A 285 -6.26 2.29 -4.60
N THR A 286 -7.24 3.15 -4.34
CA THR A 286 -7.07 4.45 -3.65
C THR A 286 -7.22 4.37 -2.12
N LEU A 287 -7.48 3.17 -1.60
CA LEU A 287 -7.50 2.89 -0.17
C LEU A 287 -6.11 2.44 0.27
N PHE A 288 -5.60 3.04 1.34
CA PHE A 288 -4.28 2.78 1.92
C PHE A 288 -4.36 2.37 3.41
N PRO A 289 -5.26 1.44 3.80
CA PRO A 289 -5.28 0.92 5.15
C PRO A 289 -3.98 0.14 5.42
N PRO A 290 -3.65 -0.15 6.69
CA PRO A 290 -2.48 -0.98 6.99
C PRO A 290 -2.55 -2.40 6.42
N VAL A 291 -3.76 -2.96 6.32
CA VAL A 291 -4.03 -4.24 5.64
C VAL A 291 -5.13 -4.02 4.61
N ARG A 292 -4.86 -4.33 3.34
CA ARG A 292 -5.83 -4.21 2.24
C ARG A 292 -6.23 -5.60 1.74
N ALA A 293 -7.52 -5.81 1.50
CA ALA A 293 -8.03 -7.05 0.91
C ALA A 293 -8.31 -6.83 -0.60
N ARG A 294 -7.64 -7.59 -1.47
CA ARG A 294 -7.76 -7.49 -2.94
C ARG A 294 -7.80 -8.86 -3.63
N GLY A 295 -8.36 -9.84 -2.93
CA GLY A 295 -8.33 -11.27 -3.28
C GLY A 295 -7.26 -12.02 -2.50
N HIS A 296 -6.24 -11.31 -2.05
CA HIS A 296 -5.24 -11.68 -1.06
C HIS A 296 -5.19 -10.57 0.01
N LEU A 297 -4.39 -10.76 1.07
CA LEU A 297 -4.12 -9.74 2.07
C LEU A 297 -2.79 -9.07 1.76
N GLU A 298 -2.82 -7.76 1.58
CA GLU A 298 -1.63 -6.91 1.42
C GLU A 298 -1.31 -6.27 2.78
N LEU A 299 -0.16 -6.60 3.38
CA LEU A 299 0.34 -5.97 4.60
C LEU A 299 1.23 -4.79 4.20
N ARG A 300 0.78 -3.56 4.46
CA ARG A 300 1.29 -2.32 3.83
C ARG A 300 2.05 -1.43 4.80
N MET A 301 2.23 -1.85 6.05
CA MET A 301 2.76 -1.01 7.12
C MET A 301 4.29 -1.05 7.24
N ILE A 302 4.97 -1.93 6.52
CA ILE A 302 6.40 -2.15 6.69
C ILE A 302 7.19 -1.11 5.89
N ASP A 303 8.13 -0.46 6.57
CA ASP A 303 9.06 0.49 6.00
C ASP A 303 10.03 -0.21 5.02
N ALA A 304 10.46 0.46 3.95
CA ALA A 304 11.59 -0.02 3.15
C ALA A 304 12.81 -0.28 4.06
N GLN A 305 13.49 -1.42 3.86
CA GLN A 305 14.54 -1.92 4.76
C GLN A 305 15.94 -1.69 4.20
N PRO A 306 16.96 -1.49 5.07
CA PRO A 306 18.31 -1.15 4.63
C PRO A 306 19.05 -2.35 4.02
N GLY A 307 20.08 -2.06 3.22
CA GLY A 307 20.88 -3.08 2.54
C GLY A 307 20.25 -3.57 1.24
N GLU A 308 20.99 -4.41 0.50
CA GLU A 308 20.54 -4.89 -0.80
C GLU A 308 19.31 -5.79 -0.70
N ASP A 309 19.31 -6.67 0.31
CA ASP A 309 18.30 -7.69 0.55
C ASP A 309 17.53 -7.52 1.87
N GLY A 310 17.58 -6.33 2.49
CA GLY A 310 16.90 -6.10 3.77
C GLY A 310 15.40 -6.37 3.74
N TRP A 311 14.77 -6.20 2.57
CA TRP A 311 13.36 -6.50 2.31
C TRP A 311 13.01 -7.99 2.49
N ALA A 312 14.00 -8.89 2.38
CA ALA A 312 13.79 -10.32 2.55
C ALA A 312 13.42 -10.69 3.99
N VAL A 313 13.84 -9.90 4.98
CA VAL A 313 13.54 -10.15 6.40
C VAL A 313 12.05 -10.00 6.72
N PRO A 314 11.38 -8.86 6.42
CA PRO A 314 9.94 -8.75 6.63
C PRO A 314 9.13 -9.74 5.79
N LEU A 315 9.57 -10.06 4.57
CA LEU A 315 8.99 -11.14 3.77
C LEU A 315 9.09 -12.49 4.50
N ALA A 316 10.27 -12.82 5.03
CA ALA A 316 10.52 -14.05 5.77
C ALA A 316 9.62 -14.17 7.02
N VAL A 317 9.54 -13.08 7.80
CA VAL A 317 8.71 -13.04 9.01
C VAL A 317 7.24 -13.22 8.67
N VAL A 318 6.69 -12.41 7.75
CA VAL A 318 5.27 -12.51 7.39
C VAL A 318 4.98 -13.85 6.72
N GLY A 319 5.83 -14.32 5.82
CA GLY A 319 5.69 -15.63 5.19
C GLY A 319 5.60 -16.76 6.21
N ALA A 320 6.55 -16.83 7.16
CA ALA A 320 6.53 -17.86 8.20
C ALA A 320 5.28 -17.79 9.10
N LEU A 321 4.86 -16.59 9.49
CA LEU A 321 3.71 -16.41 10.39
C LEU A 321 2.35 -16.66 9.75
N PHE A 322 2.30 -16.73 8.41
CA PHE A 322 1.06 -16.94 7.66
C PHE A 322 1.06 -18.27 6.88
N ASP A 323 2.19 -18.90 6.59
CA ASP A 323 2.20 -20.16 5.85
C ASP A 323 2.11 -21.39 6.78
N ASP A 324 2.77 -21.32 7.94
CA ASP A 324 2.82 -22.42 8.91
C ASP A 324 1.72 -22.29 9.98
N GLU A 325 0.95 -23.36 10.18
CA GLU A 325 -0.20 -23.38 11.09
C GLU A 325 0.21 -23.19 12.56
N GLU A 326 1.31 -23.82 12.98
CA GLU A 326 1.80 -23.74 14.36
C GLU A 326 2.38 -22.35 14.66
N ALA A 327 3.14 -21.79 13.73
CA ALA A 327 3.67 -20.44 13.80
C ALA A 327 2.54 -19.39 13.82
N ALA A 328 1.51 -19.56 12.99
CA ALA A 328 0.35 -18.67 12.97
C ALA A 328 -0.40 -18.66 14.32
N GLU A 329 -0.60 -19.83 14.93
CA GLU A 329 -1.22 -19.92 16.25
C GLU A 329 -0.34 -19.39 17.38
N ALA A 330 0.97 -19.64 17.33
CA ALA A 330 1.92 -19.07 18.29
C ALA A 330 1.94 -17.55 18.22
N ALA A 331 2.02 -16.98 17.01
CA ALA A 331 1.97 -15.54 16.78
C ALA A 331 0.65 -14.95 17.25
N TYR A 332 -0.49 -15.56 16.90
CA TYR A 332 -1.78 -15.08 17.35
C TYR A 332 -1.85 -15.04 18.88
N ARG A 333 -1.43 -16.11 19.57
CA ARG A 333 -1.42 -16.12 21.05
C ARG A 333 -0.56 -15.01 21.63
N ALA A 334 0.59 -14.73 21.01
CA ALA A 334 1.48 -13.64 21.43
C ALA A 334 0.84 -12.25 21.25
N VAL A 335 0.12 -12.02 20.15
CA VAL A 335 -0.49 -10.70 19.86
C VAL A 335 -1.94 -10.55 20.32
N ALA A 336 -2.62 -11.63 20.73
CA ALA A 336 -4.00 -11.59 21.19
C ALA A 336 -4.26 -10.54 22.30
N PRO A 337 -3.37 -10.35 23.30
CA PRO A 337 -3.55 -9.32 24.32
C PRO A 337 -3.60 -7.89 23.76
N LEU A 338 -3.06 -7.63 22.56
CA LEU A 338 -3.12 -6.32 21.91
C LEU A 338 -4.54 -5.94 21.48
N SER A 339 -5.47 -6.90 21.36
CA SER A 339 -6.88 -6.63 21.02
C SER A 339 -7.51 -5.63 22.00
N GLY A 340 -7.19 -5.73 23.29
CA GLY A 340 -7.69 -4.82 24.32
C GLY A 340 -7.09 -3.40 24.27
N ARG A 341 -6.08 -3.18 23.41
CA ARG A 341 -5.39 -1.89 23.23
C ARG A 341 -5.69 -1.21 21.88
N LEU A 342 -6.50 -1.83 21.02
CA LEU A 342 -6.85 -1.25 19.71
C LEU A 342 -7.64 0.07 19.87
N GLY A 343 -8.45 0.20 20.93
CA GLY A 343 -9.23 1.41 21.23
C GLY A 343 -10.25 1.77 20.14
N ASP A 344 -10.91 2.92 20.29
CA ASP A 344 -11.95 3.38 19.35
C ASP A 344 -11.38 4.10 18.11
N VAL A 345 -10.13 4.56 18.20
CA VAL A 345 -9.44 5.23 17.08
C VAL A 345 -8.77 4.16 16.23
N PRO A 346 -9.14 3.96 14.96
CA PRO A 346 -8.55 2.92 14.14
C PRO A 346 -7.08 3.20 13.83
N ALA A 347 -6.31 2.14 13.59
CA ALA A 347 -4.97 2.23 13.03
C ALA A 347 -4.97 3.04 11.72
N PRO A 348 -3.87 3.72 11.35
CA PRO A 348 -2.61 3.86 12.10
C PRO A 348 -2.66 4.96 13.18
N ARG A 349 -3.81 5.59 13.43
CA ARG A 349 -3.96 6.70 14.39
C ARG A 349 -4.17 6.28 15.85
N SER A 350 -4.42 5.00 16.09
CA SER A 350 -4.57 4.46 17.45
C SER A 350 -3.31 4.72 18.31
N PRO A 351 -3.44 4.91 19.63
CA PRO A 351 -2.29 5.06 20.52
C PRO A 351 -1.28 3.91 20.44
N LEU A 352 -1.75 2.68 20.20
CA LEU A 352 -0.89 1.51 20.03
C LEU A 352 0.02 1.65 18.79
N TRP A 353 -0.55 2.07 17.66
CA TRP A 353 0.19 2.25 16.41
C TRP A 353 1.13 3.45 16.45
N LEU A 354 0.70 4.57 17.06
CA LEU A 354 1.57 5.73 17.24
C LEU A 354 2.74 5.42 18.18
N THR A 355 2.53 4.56 19.18
CA THR A 355 3.63 4.09 20.05
C THR A 355 4.59 3.20 19.28
N ALA A 356 4.08 2.30 18.43
CA ALA A 356 4.91 1.44 17.60
C ALA A 356 5.80 2.20 16.60
N ALA A 357 5.35 3.36 16.12
CA ALA A 357 6.11 4.18 15.17
C ALA A 357 7.19 5.07 15.83
N ARG A 358 7.25 5.15 17.17
CA ARG A 358 8.17 6.01 17.95
C ARG A 358 9.35 5.24 18.53
#